data_AF-A0AAD6EBE9-F1
#
_entry.id   AF-A0AAD6EBE9-F1
#
_cell.length_a   1.000
_cell.length_b   1.000
_cell.length_c   1.000
_cell.angle_alpha   90.00
_cell.angle_beta   90.00
_cell.angle_gamma   90.00
#
_symmetry.space_group_name_H-M   'P 1'
#
loop_
_entity.id
_entity.type
_entity.pdbx_description
1 polymer ?
#
loop_
_entity_poly.entity_id
_entity_poly.type
_entity_poly.pdbx_seq_one_letter_code
_entity_poly.pdbx_strand_id
1 'polypeptide(L)'
;MSGLEIGLALPGVIDLCLKYGKVIVTVYKDFKHANEEVEERKLAIDAAWAKTSEQLAFLRGVWDRLGENYRDLQSRMLQAAVRELSKLDNQAAKSGGRLLDKSKAAKYALLKKESLDRAIQDLRVWQNEFDTTWYLVLLIADEAIDTALVKRTGTETLSTARHVRSALRPEPQRETAVFLSGSKLQSARRSDILYSTSEVVEIAGVGTFILDSADCSSRKDDATFSKNVRSLAMRFQQVDANGFHLLGCHGVARITDPNTKQLLSFDFIFNFPKGRQKPQSLRSHLLS
;
A
#
# COMPACT_ATOMS: atom_id res chain seq x y z
N MET A 1 -7.51 8.68 -41.19
CA MET A 1 -7.76 9.60 -40.05
C MET A 1 -9.03 9.16 -39.36
N SER A 2 -8.94 8.78 -38.09
CA SER A 2 -10.07 8.73 -37.16
C SER A 2 -9.45 8.63 -35.77
N GLY A 3 -8.95 9.76 -35.28
CA GLY A 3 -8.63 9.90 -33.87
C GLY A 3 -9.93 9.69 -33.11
N LEU A 4 -10.03 8.57 -32.41
CA LEU A 4 -11.15 8.32 -31.51
C LEU A 4 -10.94 9.29 -30.34
N GLU A 5 -11.52 10.49 -30.45
CA GLU A 5 -11.76 11.32 -29.28
C GLU A 5 -12.87 10.63 -28.49
N ILE A 6 -12.44 9.78 -27.56
CA ILE A 6 -13.33 9.08 -26.65
C ILE A 6 -13.83 10.12 -25.64
N GLY A 7 -14.89 10.82 -26.00
CA GLY A 7 -15.67 11.67 -25.10
C GLY A 7 -16.51 10.85 -24.12
N LEU A 8 -15.90 9.84 -23.47
CA LEU A 8 -16.57 9.01 -22.46
C LEU A 8 -16.14 9.45 -21.06
N ALA A 9 -17.10 9.45 -20.14
CA ALA A 9 -16.81 9.48 -18.71
C ALA A 9 -15.95 8.26 -18.32
N LEU A 10 -15.09 8.40 -17.29
CA LEU A 10 -14.10 7.39 -16.93
C LEU A 10 -14.66 5.95 -16.78
N PRO A 11 -15.86 5.72 -16.19
CA PRO A 11 -16.43 4.37 -16.16
C PRO A 11 -16.53 3.72 -17.55
N GLY A 12 -16.87 4.51 -18.58
CA GLY A 12 -16.88 4.05 -19.97
C GLY A 12 -15.49 3.78 -20.54
N VAL A 13 -14.47 4.54 -20.13
CA VAL A 13 -13.07 4.28 -20.49
C VAL A 13 -12.57 2.99 -19.81
N ILE A 14 -12.93 2.75 -18.56
CA ILE A 14 -12.64 1.50 -17.83
C ILE A 14 -13.33 0.31 -18.52
N ASP A 15 -14.60 0.44 -18.89
CA ASP A 15 -15.33 -0.61 -19.61
C ASP A 15 -14.69 -0.91 -20.97
N LEU A 16 -14.16 0.10 -21.67
CA LEU A 16 -13.40 -0.09 -22.90
C LEU A 16 -12.07 -0.81 -22.66
N CYS A 17 -11.30 -0.42 -21.64
CA CYS A 17 -10.09 -1.16 -21.24
C CYS A 17 -10.41 -2.64 -21.00
N LEU A 18 -11.42 -2.93 -20.19
CA LEU A 18 -11.87 -4.29 -19.87
C LEU A 18 -12.30 -5.07 -21.11
N LYS A 19 -13.06 -4.43 -22.01
CA LYS A 19 -13.49 -5.03 -23.27
C LYS A 19 -12.30 -5.38 -24.16
N TYR A 20 -11.41 -4.42 -24.43
CA TYR A 20 -10.31 -4.62 -25.36
C TYR A 20 -9.25 -5.59 -24.81
N GLY A 21 -8.94 -5.54 -23.52
CA GLY A 21 -8.02 -6.51 -22.92
C GLY A 21 -8.54 -7.95 -23.03
N LYS A 22 -9.86 -8.17 -22.87
CA LYS A 22 -10.47 -9.49 -23.09
C LYS A 22 -10.35 -9.96 -24.55
N VAL A 23 -10.46 -9.05 -25.52
CA VAL A 23 -10.24 -9.38 -26.93
C VAL A 23 -8.81 -9.85 -27.17
N ILE A 24 -7.81 -9.14 -26.63
CA ILE A 24 -6.39 -9.51 -26.77
C ILE A 24 -6.12 -10.90 -26.17
N VAL A 25 -6.62 -11.16 -24.96
CA VAL A 25 -6.52 -12.48 -24.31
C VAL A 25 -7.14 -13.58 -25.18
N THR A 26 -8.27 -13.30 -25.82
CA THR A 26 -8.97 -14.27 -26.68
C THR A 26 -8.18 -14.54 -27.97
N VAL A 27 -7.71 -13.50 -28.65
CA VAL A 27 -6.86 -13.62 -29.84
C VAL A 27 -5.62 -14.46 -29.56
N TYR A 28 -5.06 -14.35 -28.35
CA TYR A 28 -3.90 -15.15 -27.93
C TYR A 28 -4.22 -16.62 -27.66
N LYS A 29 -5.43 -16.92 -27.14
CA LYS A 29 -5.91 -18.29 -26.90
C LYS A 29 -6.18 -19.07 -28.19
N ASP A 30 -6.50 -18.37 -29.28
CA ASP A 30 -6.81 -18.98 -30.58
C ASP A 30 -5.56 -19.41 -31.38
N PHE A 31 -4.36 -19.08 -30.92
CA PHE A 31 -3.10 -19.56 -31.52
C PHE A 31 -2.85 -21.04 -31.17
N LYS A 32 -3.61 -21.92 -31.83
CA LYS A 32 -3.73 -23.36 -31.58
C LYS A 32 -2.46 -24.22 -31.79
N HIS A 33 -1.34 -23.64 -32.24
CA HIS A 33 -0.09 -24.35 -32.60
C HIS A 33 1.18 -23.60 -32.18
N ALA A 34 1.09 -22.80 -31.13
CA ALA A 34 2.17 -21.89 -30.81
C ALA A 34 3.23 -22.53 -29.91
N ASN A 35 4.50 -22.33 -30.28
CA ASN A 35 5.70 -22.81 -29.60
C ASN A 35 5.71 -22.49 -28.08
N GLU A 36 6.56 -23.12 -27.26
CA GLU A 36 6.67 -22.85 -25.81
C GLU A 36 6.78 -21.34 -25.48
N GLU A 37 7.51 -20.60 -26.33
CA GLU A 37 7.66 -19.13 -26.29
C GLU A 37 6.32 -18.36 -26.26
N VAL A 38 5.28 -18.92 -26.88
CA VAL A 38 3.96 -18.28 -26.99
C VAL A 38 3.07 -18.69 -25.82
N GLU A 39 3.19 -19.91 -25.30
CA GLU A 39 2.48 -20.28 -24.06
C GLU A 39 3.00 -19.50 -22.84
N GLU A 40 4.32 -19.25 -22.76
CA GLU A 40 4.89 -18.38 -21.72
C GLU A 40 4.36 -16.94 -21.82
N ARG A 41 4.31 -16.39 -23.05
CA ARG A 41 3.72 -15.06 -23.30
C ARG A 41 2.24 -15.01 -22.96
N LYS A 42 1.48 -16.04 -23.30
CA LYS A 42 0.05 -16.16 -22.97
C LYS A 42 -0.19 -16.12 -21.48
N LEU A 43 0.58 -16.89 -20.72
CA LEU A 43 0.52 -16.90 -19.27
C LEU A 43 0.85 -15.51 -18.70
N ALA A 44 1.85 -14.84 -19.24
CA ALA A 44 2.25 -13.54 -18.75
C ALA A 44 1.21 -12.44 -19.08
N ILE A 45 0.54 -12.51 -20.24
CA ILE A 45 -0.60 -11.66 -20.57
C ILE A 45 -1.78 -11.95 -19.64
N ASP A 46 -2.10 -13.23 -19.40
CA ASP A 46 -3.20 -13.63 -18.51
C ASP A 46 -2.95 -13.13 -17.07
N ALA A 47 -1.73 -13.28 -16.55
CA ALA A 47 -1.35 -12.78 -15.22
C ALA A 47 -1.41 -11.25 -15.13
N ALA A 48 -0.85 -10.56 -16.13
CA ALA A 48 -0.87 -9.11 -16.23
C ALA A 48 -2.31 -8.58 -16.32
N TRP A 49 -3.14 -9.22 -17.13
CA TRP A 49 -4.54 -8.85 -17.33
C TRP A 49 -5.40 -9.10 -16.08
N ALA A 50 -5.20 -10.24 -15.40
CA ALA A 50 -5.87 -10.53 -14.14
C ALA A 50 -5.64 -9.41 -13.13
N LYS A 51 -4.38 -9.02 -12.92
CA LYS A 51 -4.00 -7.91 -12.01
C LYS A 51 -4.64 -6.58 -12.43
N THR A 52 -4.51 -6.19 -13.69
CA THR A 52 -5.08 -4.92 -14.19
C THR A 52 -6.60 -4.89 -14.06
N SER A 53 -7.29 -5.98 -14.41
CA SER A 53 -8.75 -6.04 -14.36
C SER A 53 -9.27 -5.86 -12.93
N GLU A 54 -8.57 -6.45 -11.96
CA GLU A 54 -8.85 -6.26 -10.54
C GLU A 54 -8.65 -4.81 -10.09
N GLN A 55 -7.57 -4.16 -10.52
CA GLN A 55 -7.30 -2.76 -10.14
C GLN A 55 -8.30 -1.80 -10.77
N LEU A 56 -8.66 -2.01 -12.03
CA LEU A 56 -9.69 -1.24 -12.73
C LEU A 56 -11.08 -1.40 -12.08
N ALA A 57 -11.43 -2.62 -11.68
CA ALA A 57 -12.68 -2.89 -10.98
C ALA A 57 -12.75 -2.17 -9.62
N PHE A 58 -11.62 -2.11 -8.90
CA PHE A 58 -11.54 -1.33 -7.67
C PHE A 58 -11.65 0.17 -7.93
N LEU A 59 -10.89 0.68 -8.89
CA LEU A 59 -10.89 2.11 -9.24
C LEU A 59 -12.29 2.60 -9.58
N ARG A 60 -13.07 1.78 -10.32
CA ARG A 60 -14.49 2.03 -10.59
C ARG A 60 -15.32 2.23 -9.33
N GLY A 61 -15.09 1.44 -8.28
CA GLY A 61 -15.85 1.49 -7.04
C GLY A 61 -15.50 2.69 -6.13
N VAL A 62 -14.31 3.28 -6.29
CA VAL A 62 -13.82 4.37 -5.44
C VAL A 62 -13.69 5.70 -6.18
N TRP A 63 -13.99 5.74 -7.47
CA TRP A 63 -13.78 6.88 -8.37
C TRP A 63 -14.32 8.20 -7.83
N ASP A 64 -15.58 8.20 -7.40
CA ASP A 64 -16.30 9.40 -6.95
C ASP A 64 -15.79 9.95 -5.62
N ARG A 65 -14.80 9.29 -5.01
CA ARG A 65 -14.16 9.69 -3.75
C ARG A 65 -12.74 10.22 -3.94
N LEU A 66 -12.17 10.07 -5.13
CA LEU A 66 -10.82 10.55 -5.44
C LEU A 66 -10.83 12.07 -5.62
N GLY A 67 -9.73 12.75 -5.31
CA GLY A 67 -9.59 14.18 -5.60
C GLY A 67 -9.59 14.48 -7.09
N GLU A 68 -10.07 15.66 -7.49
CA GLU A 68 -10.23 16.07 -8.89
C GLU A 68 -8.94 15.95 -9.72
N ASN A 69 -7.81 16.41 -9.17
CA ASN A 69 -6.49 16.29 -9.82
C ASN A 69 -6.09 14.82 -10.07
N TYR A 70 -6.44 13.93 -9.14
CA TYR A 70 -6.15 12.51 -9.27
C TYR A 70 -7.06 11.87 -10.33
N ARG A 71 -8.33 12.31 -10.39
CA ARG A 71 -9.26 11.90 -11.44
C ARG A 71 -8.78 12.33 -12.82
N ASP A 72 -8.32 13.57 -12.99
CA ASP A 72 -7.80 14.04 -14.28
C ASP A 72 -6.62 13.20 -14.75
N LEU A 73 -5.63 12.99 -13.87
CA LEU A 73 -4.44 12.20 -14.17
C LEU A 73 -4.80 10.75 -14.58
N GLN A 74 -5.62 10.08 -13.77
CA GLN A 74 -6.06 8.71 -14.07
C GLN A 74 -6.87 8.62 -15.35
N SER A 75 -7.70 9.63 -15.64
CA SER A 75 -8.48 9.69 -16.88
C SER A 75 -7.58 9.76 -18.10
N ARG A 76 -6.54 10.59 -18.06
CA ARG A 76 -5.57 10.73 -19.15
C ARG A 76 -4.78 9.44 -19.36
N MET A 77 -4.34 8.79 -18.28
CA MET A 77 -3.63 7.50 -18.36
C MET A 77 -4.51 6.39 -18.93
N LEU A 78 -5.78 6.31 -18.53
CA LEU A 78 -6.71 5.29 -19.02
C LEU A 78 -7.11 5.54 -20.47
N GLN A 79 -7.32 6.80 -20.87
CA GLN A 79 -7.58 7.14 -22.26
C GLN A 79 -6.41 6.79 -23.18
N ALA A 80 -5.16 6.99 -22.72
CA ALA A 80 -3.98 6.54 -23.46
C ALA A 80 -3.96 5.02 -23.65
N ALA A 81 -4.27 4.25 -22.59
CA ALA A 81 -4.38 2.80 -22.67
C ALA A 81 -5.47 2.34 -23.64
N VAL A 82 -6.67 2.94 -23.59
CA VAL A 82 -7.76 2.60 -24.53
C VAL A 82 -7.35 2.91 -25.97
N ARG A 83 -6.63 4.01 -26.22
CA ARG A 83 -6.13 4.32 -27.56
C ARG A 83 -5.20 3.23 -28.08
N GLU A 84 -4.26 2.74 -27.29
CA GLU A 84 -3.37 1.65 -27.72
C GLU A 84 -4.12 0.32 -27.88
N LEU A 85 -4.98 -0.02 -26.92
CA LEU A 85 -5.81 -1.23 -26.98
C LEU A 85 -6.75 -1.25 -28.20
N SER A 86 -7.35 -0.11 -28.54
CA SER A 86 -8.24 0.00 -29.72
C SER A 86 -7.49 -0.10 -31.05
N LYS A 87 -6.21 0.31 -31.13
CA LYS A 87 -5.40 0.08 -32.32
C LYS A 87 -5.22 -1.42 -32.57
N LEU A 88 -5.04 -2.20 -31.51
CA LEU A 88 -4.85 -3.65 -31.59
C LEU A 88 -6.11 -4.38 -32.03
N ASP A 89 -7.26 -3.99 -31.48
CA ASP A 89 -8.56 -4.53 -31.90
C ASP A 89 -8.83 -4.25 -33.39
N ASN A 90 -8.58 -3.02 -33.84
CA ASN A 90 -8.73 -2.63 -35.24
C ASN A 90 -7.77 -3.38 -36.18
N GLN A 91 -6.55 -3.69 -35.73
CA GLN A 91 -5.59 -4.50 -36.49
C GLN A 91 -6.00 -5.98 -36.54
N ALA A 92 -6.55 -6.52 -35.45
CA ALA A 92 -7.09 -7.87 -35.41
C ALA A 92 -8.31 -8.02 -36.35
N ALA A 93 -9.26 -7.09 -36.29
CA ALA A 93 -10.49 -7.10 -37.08
C ALA A 93 -10.28 -6.98 -38.60
N LYS A 94 -9.32 -6.16 -39.05
CA LYS A 94 -9.01 -5.95 -40.48
C LYS A 94 -8.45 -7.18 -41.19
N SER A 95 -8.25 -8.28 -40.47
CA SER A 95 -7.57 -9.47 -40.99
C SER A 95 -8.39 -10.74 -41.06
N GLY A 96 -9.65 -10.70 -40.61
CA GLY A 96 -10.55 -11.86 -40.61
C GLY A 96 -11.15 -12.23 -41.96
N GLY A 97 -10.62 -11.73 -43.09
CA GLY A 97 -11.34 -11.78 -44.36
C GLY A 97 -10.45 -11.92 -45.61
N ARG A 98 -9.62 -12.95 -45.70
CA ARG A 98 -9.27 -13.60 -46.98
C ARG A 98 -8.40 -14.82 -46.74
N LEU A 99 -8.72 -15.92 -47.41
CA LEU A 99 -7.89 -17.13 -47.52
C LEU A 99 -6.48 -16.72 -47.98
N LEU A 100 -5.52 -16.73 -47.07
CA LEU A 100 -4.14 -16.33 -47.32
C LEU A 100 -3.29 -17.55 -47.66
N ASP A 101 -2.62 -17.45 -48.80
CA ASP A 101 -1.58 -18.36 -49.30
C ASP A 101 -0.49 -18.62 -48.23
N LYS A 102 0.06 -19.84 -48.15
CA LYS A 102 0.88 -20.34 -47.01
C LYS A 102 2.11 -19.47 -46.72
N SER A 103 2.72 -18.88 -47.76
CA SER A 103 3.89 -17.98 -47.61
C SER A 103 3.50 -16.60 -47.07
N LYS A 104 2.31 -16.11 -47.43
CA LYS A 104 1.74 -14.86 -46.89
C LYS A 104 1.21 -15.08 -45.49
N ALA A 105 0.67 -16.26 -45.18
CA ALA A 105 0.26 -16.64 -43.82
C ALA A 105 1.44 -16.66 -42.84
N ALA A 106 2.63 -17.12 -43.26
CA ALA A 106 3.82 -17.11 -42.42
C ALA A 106 4.36 -15.68 -42.17
N LYS A 107 4.47 -14.85 -43.22
CA LYS A 107 4.81 -13.41 -43.08
C LYS A 107 3.77 -12.66 -42.25
N TYR A 108 2.50 -13.01 -42.42
CA TYR A 108 1.39 -12.44 -41.70
C TYR A 108 1.41 -12.82 -40.20
N ALA A 109 1.76 -14.07 -39.89
CA ALA A 109 1.95 -14.54 -38.52
C ALA A 109 3.16 -13.86 -37.84
N LEU A 110 4.26 -13.63 -38.57
CA LEU A 110 5.43 -12.90 -38.08
C LEU A 110 5.13 -11.42 -37.82
N LEU A 111 4.48 -10.73 -38.77
CA LEU A 111 4.08 -9.33 -38.60
C LEU A 111 3.07 -9.18 -37.44
N LYS A 112 2.15 -10.13 -37.28
CA LYS A 112 1.26 -10.18 -36.11
C LYS A 112 2.04 -10.37 -34.82
N LYS A 113 3.03 -11.28 -34.79
CA LYS A 113 3.88 -11.52 -33.61
C LYS A 113 4.57 -10.23 -33.16
N GLU A 114 5.22 -9.50 -34.07
CA GLU A 114 5.91 -8.25 -33.73
C GLU A 114 4.94 -7.15 -33.25
N SER A 115 3.79 -6.98 -33.90
CA SER A 115 2.79 -6.00 -33.46
C SER A 115 2.21 -6.32 -32.08
N LEU A 116 2.02 -7.62 -31.80
CA LEU A 116 1.48 -8.11 -30.54
C LEU A 116 2.54 -8.01 -29.43
N ASP A 117 3.79 -8.36 -29.70
CA ASP A 117 4.89 -8.23 -28.74
C ASP A 117 5.10 -6.76 -28.34
N ARG A 118 5.03 -5.83 -29.30
CA ARG A 118 5.08 -4.39 -29.01
C ARG A 118 3.92 -3.94 -28.13
N ALA A 119 2.71 -4.39 -28.43
CA ALA A 119 1.54 -4.09 -27.61
C ALA A 119 1.62 -4.64 -26.18
N ILE A 120 2.15 -5.85 -26.01
CA ILE A 120 2.37 -6.43 -24.69
C ILE A 120 3.39 -5.59 -23.92
N GLN A 121 4.45 -5.15 -24.58
CA GLN A 121 5.45 -4.28 -23.96
C GLN A 121 4.85 -2.93 -23.56
N ASP A 122 4.08 -2.29 -24.44
CA ASP A 122 3.41 -1.03 -24.15
C ASP A 122 2.41 -1.18 -22.99
N LEU A 123 1.68 -2.29 -22.93
CA LEU A 123 0.80 -2.61 -21.81
C LEU A 123 1.55 -2.82 -20.50
N ARG A 124 2.72 -3.48 -20.53
CA ARG A 124 3.56 -3.66 -19.32
C ARG A 124 4.13 -2.36 -18.81
N VAL A 125 4.61 -1.49 -19.71
CA VAL A 125 5.10 -0.15 -19.35
C VAL A 125 3.97 0.66 -18.72
N TRP A 126 2.79 0.67 -19.36
CA TRP A 126 1.61 1.32 -18.80
C TRP A 126 1.21 0.74 -17.44
N GLN A 127 1.20 -0.59 -17.29
CA GLN A 127 0.90 -1.25 -16.01
C GLN A 127 1.86 -0.82 -14.91
N ASN A 128 3.15 -0.68 -15.22
CA ASN A 128 4.15 -0.24 -14.25
C ASN A 128 3.94 1.22 -13.81
N GLU A 129 3.60 2.11 -14.75
CA GLU A 129 3.25 3.51 -14.43
C GLU A 129 1.93 3.61 -13.64
N PHE A 130 0.94 2.79 -14.00
CA PHE A 130 -0.34 2.69 -13.32
C PHE A 130 -0.19 2.11 -11.90
N ASP A 131 0.63 1.07 -11.72
CA ASP A 131 0.99 0.49 -10.43
C ASP A 131 1.68 1.52 -9.52
N THR A 132 2.49 2.41 -10.08
CA THR A 132 3.17 3.46 -9.31
C THR A 132 2.18 4.50 -8.79
N THR A 133 1.17 4.87 -9.60
CA THR A 133 0.10 5.80 -9.17
C THR A 133 -0.92 5.14 -8.25
N TRP A 134 -1.09 3.82 -8.30
CA TRP A 134 -1.94 3.04 -7.37
C TRP A 134 -1.54 3.20 -5.90
N TYR A 135 -0.24 3.30 -5.59
CA TYR A 135 0.22 3.57 -4.22
C TYR A 135 -0.27 4.92 -3.68
N LEU A 136 -0.59 5.89 -4.56
CA LEU A 136 -1.17 7.16 -4.15
C LEU A 136 -2.65 7.02 -3.78
N VAL A 137 -3.42 6.13 -4.44
CA VAL A 137 -4.78 5.77 -3.99
C VAL A 137 -4.76 5.19 -2.58
N LEU A 138 -3.76 4.34 -2.31
CA LEU A 138 -3.54 3.77 -0.98
C LEU A 138 -3.18 4.85 0.06
N LEU A 139 -2.82 6.07 -0.32
CA LEU A 139 -2.58 7.17 0.63
C LEU A 139 -3.81 8.08 0.83
N ILE A 140 -4.86 7.96 0.01
CA ILE A 140 -6.10 8.74 0.15
C ILE A 140 -6.92 8.19 1.32
N ALA A 141 -6.90 8.85 2.47
CA ALA A 141 -7.67 8.45 3.65
C ALA A 141 -9.19 8.56 3.39
N ASP A 142 -9.82 7.44 3.00
CA ASP A 142 -11.25 7.30 2.75
C ASP A 142 -11.73 5.93 3.25
N GLU A 143 -12.87 5.92 3.95
CA GLU A 143 -13.39 4.75 4.66
C GLU A 143 -13.93 3.64 3.73
N ALA A 144 -14.39 3.97 2.52
CA ALA A 144 -14.78 2.95 1.55
C ALA A 144 -13.60 2.36 0.81
N ILE A 145 -12.54 3.14 0.56
CA ILE A 145 -11.26 2.60 0.10
C ILE A 145 -10.77 1.57 1.13
N ASP A 146 -10.86 1.89 2.43
CA ASP A 146 -10.48 0.96 3.50
C ASP A 146 -11.36 -0.30 3.53
N THR A 147 -12.68 -0.14 3.42
CA THR A 147 -13.63 -1.26 3.41
C THR A 147 -13.39 -2.18 2.22
N ALA A 148 -13.12 -1.62 1.04
CA ALA A 148 -12.79 -2.38 -0.15
C ALA A 148 -11.43 -3.09 -0.03
N LEU A 149 -10.45 -2.49 0.66
CA LEU A 149 -9.17 -3.11 0.97
C LEU A 149 -9.26 -4.25 1.99
N VAL A 150 -10.15 -4.16 2.99
CA VAL A 150 -10.39 -5.24 3.97
C VAL A 150 -11.03 -6.46 3.33
N LYS A 151 -11.93 -6.25 2.37
CA LYS A 151 -12.59 -7.34 1.63
C LYS A 151 -11.64 -8.12 0.71
N ARG A 152 -10.43 -7.63 0.45
CA ARG A 152 -9.39 -8.36 -0.29
C ARG A 152 -8.47 -9.11 0.67
N THR A 153 -8.40 -10.42 0.48
CA THR A 153 -7.25 -11.24 0.88
C THR A 153 -6.08 -10.84 -0.02
N GLY A 154 -5.12 -10.09 0.51
CA GLY A 154 -4.02 -9.52 -0.24
C GLY A 154 -2.67 -10.12 0.09
N THR A 155 -1.69 -9.88 -0.79
CA THR A 155 -0.25 -10.10 -0.59
C THR A 155 0.30 -9.23 0.55
N GLU A 156 1.52 -9.51 1.02
CA GLU A 156 2.19 -8.73 2.10
C GLU A 156 2.18 -7.21 1.87
N THR A 157 2.28 -6.77 0.61
CA THR A 157 2.26 -5.36 0.22
C THR A 157 0.91 -4.68 0.51
N LEU A 158 -0.21 -5.40 0.38
CA LEU A 158 -1.55 -4.89 0.70
C LEU A 158 -1.79 -4.82 2.20
N SER A 159 -1.19 -5.70 3.01
CA SER A 159 -1.19 -5.55 4.47
C SER A 159 -0.42 -4.31 4.91
N THR A 160 0.78 -4.08 4.39
CA THR A 160 1.57 -2.88 4.72
C THR A 160 0.81 -1.60 4.37
N ALA A 161 0.19 -1.55 3.18
CA ALA A 161 -0.64 -0.42 2.78
C ALA A 161 -1.85 -0.21 3.72
N ARG A 162 -2.52 -1.29 4.14
CA ARG A 162 -3.63 -1.21 5.12
C ARG A 162 -3.15 -0.62 6.46
N HIS A 163 -1.95 -0.98 6.89
CA HIS A 163 -1.37 -0.49 8.15
C HIS A 163 -0.87 0.96 8.07
N VAL A 164 -0.30 1.40 6.93
CA VAL A 164 -0.03 2.84 6.70
C VAL A 164 -1.33 3.62 6.80
N ARG A 165 -2.40 3.13 6.18
CA ARG A 165 -3.71 3.79 6.17
C ARG A 165 -4.35 3.87 7.53
N SER A 166 -4.31 2.80 8.33
CA SER A 166 -4.80 2.85 9.70
C SER A 166 -4.07 3.91 10.52
N ALA A 167 -2.74 4.00 10.39
CA ALA A 167 -1.94 5.02 11.07
C ALA A 167 -2.19 6.45 10.59
N LEU A 168 -2.72 6.66 9.38
CA LEU A 168 -3.04 7.98 8.81
C LEU A 168 -4.47 8.44 9.09
N ARG A 169 -5.36 7.56 9.59
CA ARG A 169 -6.75 7.92 9.88
C ARG A 169 -6.82 9.06 10.90
N PRO A 170 -7.80 9.98 10.76
CA PRO A 170 -8.12 10.95 11.81
C PRO A 170 -8.36 10.21 13.12
N GLU A 171 -7.79 10.72 14.21
CA GLU A 171 -7.90 10.10 15.53
C GLU A 171 -9.37 9.83 15.88
N PRO A 172 -9.76 8.58 16.21
CA PRO A 172 -11.09 8.36 16.75
C PRO A 172 -11.21 9.19 18.03
N GLN A 173 -12.34 9.91 18.19
CA GLN A 173 -12.67 10.68 19.40
C GLN A 173 -12.76 9.82 20.68
N ARG A 174 -12.48 8.51 20.60
CA ARG A 174 -12.43 7.64 21.77
C ARG A 174 -11.21 8.01 22.60
N GLU A 175 -11.51 8.52 23.78
CA GLU A 175 -10.64 8.72 24.94
C GLU A 175 -10.07 7.39 25.46
N THR A 176 -9.43 6.58 24.61
CA THR A 176 -8.49 5.59 25.12
C THR A 176 -7.41 6.42 25.80
N ALA A 177 -7.30 6.32 27.12
CA ALA A 177 -6.37 7.10 27.92
C ALA A 177 -4.93 6.70 27.55
N VAL A 178 -4.40 7.33 26.49
CA VAL A 178 -3.01 7.15 26.03
C VAL A 178 -2.04 7.56 27.13
N PHE A 179 -2.44 8.57 27.92
CA PHE A 179 -1.71 8.97 29.11
C PHE A 179 -1.99 8.02 30.26
N LEU A 180 -1.01 7.18 30.56
CA LEU A 180 -1.04 6.30 31.71
C LEU A 180 -0.69 7.10 32.98
N SER A 181 -1.31 6.73 34.09
CA SER A 181 -1.01 7.35 35.38
C SER A 181 0.42 7.05 35.78
N GLY A 182 1.23 8.09 36.00
CA GLY A 182 2.62 7.96 36.40
C GLY A 182 2.83 7.19 37.71
N SER A 183 1.82 7.13 38.59
CA SER A 183 1.90 6.38 39.85
C SER A 183 2.12 4.87 39.65
N LYS A 184 1.58 4.29 38.57
CA LYS A 184 1.78 2.87 38.23
C LYS A 184 3.20 2.57 37.75
N LEU A 185 3.89 3.56 37.18
CA LEU A 185 5.27 3.44 36.72
C LEU A 185 6.30 3.68 37.82
N GLN A 186 5.92 4.42 38.87
CA GLN A 186 6.77 4.63 40.04
C GLN A 186 6.91 3.35 40.88
N SER A 187 5.87 2.53 40.94
CA SER A 187 5.89 1.24 41.65
C SER A 187 6.34 0.06 40.79
N ALA A 188 6.65 0.29 39.51
CA ALA A 188 7.04 -0.77 38.58
C ALA A 188 8.50 -1.19 38.79
N ARG A 189 8.79 -2.48 38.60
CA ARG A 189 10.17 -2.99 38.64
C ARG A 189 10.86 -2.64 37.34
N ARG A 190 12.07 -2.09 37.42
CA ARG A 190 12.87 -1.66 36.26
C ARG A 190 14.17 -2.43 36.17
N SER A 191 14.63 -2.66 34.95
CA SER A 191 15.95 -3.22 34.67
C SER A 191 16.52 -2.63 33.39
N ASP A 192 17.75 -2.14 33.47
CA ASP A 192 18.42 -1.46 32.36
C ASP A 192 18.73 -2.43 31.22
N ILE A 193 18.64 -1.92 29.99
CA ILE A 193 19.18 -2.61 28.81
C ILE A 193 20.61 -2.08 28.63
N LEU A 194 21.60 -2.97 28.79
CA LEU A 194 23.01 -2.58 28.74
C LEU A 194 23.34 -1.84 27.43
N TYR A 195 24.01 -0.69 27.54
CA TYR A 195 24.34 0.22 26.44
C TYR A 195 23.14 0.80 25.66
N SER A 196 21.98 0.93 26.30
CA SER A 196 20.80 1.61 25.78
C SER A 196 20.31 2.68 26.77
N THR A 197 19.55 3.64 26.26
CA THR A 197 18.79 4.60 27.08
C THR A 197 17.41 4.06 27.47
N SER A 198 17.01 2.92 26.91
CA SER A 198 15.73 2.28 27.19
C SER A 198 15.85 1.25 28.32
N GLU A 199 14.76 1.08 29.06
CA GLU A 199 14.67 0.16 30.20
C GLU A 199 13.61 -0.91 29.94
N VAL A 200 13.74 -2.06 30.59
CA VAL A 200 12.63 -3.00 30.72
C VAL A 200 11.86 -2.67 31.99
N VAL A 201 10.54 -2.55 31.87
CA VAL A 201 9.65 -2.25 33.00
C VAL A 201 8.60 -3.34 33.17
N GLU A 202 8.43 -3.81 34.39
CA GLU A 202 7.43 -4.81 34.78
C GLU A 202 6.37 -4.13 35.67
N ILE A 203 5.17 -3.99 35.12
CA ILE A 203 4.04 -3.34 35.78
C ILE A 203 3.13 -4.44 36.35
N ALA A 204 2.98 -4.46 37.67
CA ALA A 204 2.19 -5.47 38.38
C ALA A 204 0.75 -5.54 37.85
N GLY A 205 0.30 -6.74 37.51
CA GLY A 205 -1.05 -7.00 36.97
C GLY A 205 -1.27 -6.56 35.52
N VAL A 206 -0.25 -5.98 34.85
CA VAL A 206 -0.36 -5.55 33.44
C VAL A 206 0.61 -6.34 32.56
N GLY A 207 1.89 -6.45 32.95
CA GLY A 207 2.89 -7.22 32.21
C GLY A 207 4.24 -6.52 32.08
N THR A 208 5.06 -7.01 31.15
CA THR A 208 6.42 -6.52 30.87
C THR A 208 6.46 -5.70 29.59
N PHE A 209 7.13 -4.55 29.65
CA PHE A 209 7.19 -3.54 28.58
C PHE A 209 8.61 -3.00 28.41
N ILE A 210 8.83 -2.29 27.32
CA ILE A 210 10.05 -1.50 27.08
C ILE A 210 9.69 -0.03 27.32
N LEU A 211 10.43 0.63 28.20
CA LEU A 211 10.30 2.04 28.52
C LEU A 211 11.35 2.82 27.74
N ASP A 212 10.93 3.88 27.04
CA ASP A 212 11.82 4.83 26.41
C ASP A 212 11.43 6.26 26.79
N SER A 213 12.36 6.99 27.38
CA SER A 213 12.09 8.30 27.98
C SER A 213 12.62 9.43 27.09
N ALA A 214 11.72 10.35 26.72
CA ALA A 214 12.08 11.56 26.01
C ALA A 214 12.28 12.72 27.00
N ASP A 215 13.52 13.19 27.17
CA ASP A 215 13.85 14.35 28.01
C ASP A 215 13.13 15.61 27.49
N CYS A 216 12.33 16.21 28.38
CA CYS A 216 11.55 17.40 28.14
C CYS A 216 11.81 18.49 29.19
N SER A 217 12.88 18.36 30.00
CA SER A 217 13.22 19.27 31.09
C SER A 217 13.38 20.74 30.64
N SER A 218 13.89 20.95 29.42
CA SER A 218 14.07 22.28 28.81
C SER A 218 12.84 22.80 28.06
N ARG A 219 11.78 21.99 27.91
CA ARG A 219 10.59 22.35 27.12
C ARG A 219 9.49 22.88 28.03
N LYS A 220 8.80 23.92 27.55
CA LYS A 220 7.54 24.35 28.16
C LYS A 220 6.46 23.34 27.80
N ASP A 221 5.79 22.84 28.81
CA ASP A 221 4.66 21.95 28.63
C ASP A 221 3.43 22.77 28.22
N ASP A 222 3.27 22.91 26.91
CA ASP A 222 2.08 23.52 26.34
C ASP A 222 1.10 22.46 25.83
N ALA A 223 -0.17 22.87 25.71
CA ALA A 223 -1.24 21.98 25.26
C ALA A 223 -0.98 21.41 23.86
N THR A 224 -0.23 22.12 23.02
CA THR A 224 0.11 21.70 21.65
C THR A 224 1.13 20.56 21.67
N PHE A 225 2.16 20.64 22.50
CA PHE A 225 3.19 19.62 22.64
C PHE A 225 2.60 18.35 23.24
N SER A 226 1.84 18.48 24.33
CA SER A 226 1.10 17.36 24.93
C SER A 226 0.15 16.69 23.92
N LYS A 227 -0.51 17.48 23.05
CA LYS A 227 -1.33 16.96 21.95
C LYS A 227 -0.48 16.19 20.93
N ASN A 228 0.66 16.72 20.52
CA ASN A 228 1.55 16.05 19.56
C ASN A 228 2.10 14.72 20.10
N VAL A 229 2.49 14.68 21.38
CA VAL A 229 2.93 13.45 22.06
C VAL A 229 1.81 12.40 22.04
N ARG A 230 0.58 12.82 22.37
CA ARG A 230 -0.59 11.94 22.30
C ARG A 230 -0.83 11.41 20.89
N SER A 231 -0.80 12.28 19.88
CA SER A 231 -0.98 11.90 18.48
C SER A 231 0.08 10.89 18.02
N LEU A 232 1.33 11.07 18.45
CA LEU A 232 2.41 10.13 18.15
C LEU A 232 2.18 8.77 18.80
N ALA A 233 1.86 8.74 20.09
CA ALA A 233 1.59 7.50 20.83
C ALA A 233 0.39 6.73 20.25
N MET A 234 -0.68 7.44 19.84
CA MET A 234 -1.82 6.83 19.14
C MET A 234 -1.43 6.15 17.84
N ARG A 235 -0.56 6.80 17.03
CA ARG A 235 -0.08 6.22 15.77
C ARG A 235 0.76 4.98 16.03
N PHE A 236 1.63 5.00 17.04
CA PHE A 236 2.40 3.81 17.42
C PHE A 236 1.54 2.69 18.03
N GLN A 237 0.39 2.99 18.64
CA GLN A 237 -0.53 1.96 19.10
C GLN A 237 -1.21 1.22 17.94
N GLN A 238 -1.44 1.92 16.83
CA GLN A 238 -2.09 1.39 15.62
C GLN A 238 -1.09 0.82 14.61
N VAL A 239 0.22 0.99 14.82
CA VAL A 239 1.24 0.52 13.89
C VAL A 239 1.32 -1.00 13.92
N ASP A 240 1.40 -1.62 12.74
CA ASP A 240 1.75 -3.04 12.67
C ASP A 240 3.23 -3.21 12.99
N ALA A 241 3.49 -3.68 14.20
CA ALA A 241 4.84 -3.89 14.71
C ALA A 241 5.67 -4.82 13.80
N ASN A 242 5.03 -5.82 13.18
CA ASN A 242 5.75 -6.78 12.33
C ASN A 242 6.02 -6.20 10.95
N GLY A 243 5.03 -5.57 10.32
CA GLY A 243 5.15 -5.00 8.98
C GLY A 243 6.11 -3.80 8.89
N PHE A 244 6.26 -3.02 9.96
CA PHE A 244 7.17 -1.86 9.99
C PHE A 244 8.44 -2.07 10.82
N HIS A 245 8.59 -3.24 11.45
CA HIS A 245 9.68 -3.50 12.41
C HIS A 245 9.76 -2.45 13.53
N LEU A 246 8.61 -1.91 13.93
CA LEU A 246 8.47 -0.94 15.02
C LEU A 246 7.84 -1.61 16.24
N LEU A 247 8.01 -1.02 17.42
CA LEU A 247 7.31 -1.50 18.60
C LEU A 247 5.94 -0.82 18.71
N GLY A 248 4.90 -1.62 18.97
CA GLY A 248 3.57 -1.10 19.24
C GLY A 248 3.54 -0.37 20.59
N CYS A 249 3.03 0.86 20.62
CA CYS A 249 2.92 1.63 21.86
C CYS A 249 1.73 1.16 22.70
N HIS A 250 1.96 0.89 23.98
CA HIS A 250 0.93 0.60 24.98
C HIS A 250 0.33 1.90 25.53
N GLY A 251 1.15 2.93 25.70
CA GLY A 251 0.76 4.24 26.18
C GLY A 251 1.98 5.12 26.46
N VAL A 252 1.73 6.32 26.98
CA VAL A 252 2.77 7.27 27.37
C VAL A 252 2.46 7.78 28.78
N ALA A 253 3.48 8.03 29.60
CA ALA A 253 3.29 8.67 30.89
C ALA A 253 3.95 10.04 30.92
N ARG A 254 3.26 11.00 31.51
CA ARG A 254 3.77 12.35 31.73
C ARG A 254 4.46 12.38 33.09
N ILE A 255 5.77 12.64 33.08
CA ILE A 255 6.58 12.70 34.30
C ILE A 255 6.85 14.16 34.62
N THR A 256 6.42 14.59 35.82
CA THR A 256 6.65 15.93 36.31
C THR A 256 7.46 15.91 37.60
N ASP A 257 8.19 16.99 37.84
CA ASP A 257 8.89 17.20 39.09
C ASP A 257 7.86 17.27 40.23
N PRO A 258 8.02 16.47 41.31
CA PRO A 258 7.06 16.43 42.40
C PRO A 258 6.84 17.80 43.07
N ASN A 259 7.88 18.62 43.12
CA ASN A 259 7.92 19.90 43.84
C ASN A 259 7.52 21.06 42.94
N THR A 260 8.17 21.20 41.78
CA THR A 260 7.98 22.34 40.87
C THR A 260 6.82 22.15 39.90
N LYS A 261 6.30 20.91 39.78
CA LYS A 261 5.32 20.49 38.77
C LYS A 261 5.78 20.71 37.32
N GLN A 262 7.06 21.00 37.11
CA GLN A 262 7.65 21.15 35.79
C GLN A 262 7.69 19.79 35.08
N LEU A 263 7.45 19.79 33.76
CA LEU A 263 7.62 18.61 32.94
C LEU A 263 9.09 18.18 32.91
N LEU A 264 9.34 16.91 33.21
CA LEU A 264 10.67 16.31 33.14
C LEU A 264 10.81 15.45 31.89
N SER A 265 9.86 14.54 31.66
CA SER A 265 9.89 13.63 30.51
C SER A 265 8.50 13.18 30.10
N PHE A 266 8.43 12.66 28.87
CA PHE A 266 7.37 11.75 28.45
C PHE A 266 7.97 10.35 28.29
N ASP A 267 7.45 9.41 29.06
CA ASP A 267 7.90 8.02 29.05
C ASP A 267 6.98 7.21 28.14
N PHE A 268 7.48 6.80 26.98
CA PHE A 268 6.77 5.92 26.05
C PHE A 268 6.92 4.47 26.50
N ILE A 269 5.81 3.74 26.52
CA ILE A 269 5.75 2.36 27.01
C ILE A 269 5.38 1.49 25.82
N PHE A 270 6.32 0.66 25.39
CA PHE A 270 6.20 -0.18 24.22
C PHE A 270 5.97 -1.64 24.59
N ASN A 271 5.13 -2.31 23.81
CA ASN A 271 4.84 -3.73 24.00
C ASN A 271 6.06 -4.59 23.67
N PHE A 272 6.28 -5.62 24.47
CA PHE A 272 7.28 -6.63 24.16
C PHE A 272 6.81 -7.49 22.97
N PRO A 273 7.65 -7.74 21.94
CA PRO A 273 7.28 -8.63 20.85
C PRO A 273 6.96 -10.04 21.36
N LYS A 274 5.89 -10.65 20.86
CA LYS A 274 5.45 -12.00 21.27
C LYS A 274 6.59 -13.01 21.06
N GLY A 275 6.83 -13.85 22.06
CA GLY A 275 7.85 -14.90 22.01
C GLY A 275 9.30 -14.43 22.20
N ARG A 276 9.52 -13.14 22.49
CA ARG A 276 10.83 -12.60 22.89
C ARG A 276 10.79 -12.25 24.37
N GLN A 277 11.91 -12.44 25.09
CA GLN A 277 11.96 -12.20 26.54
C GLN A 277 13.22 -11.47 27.02
N LYS A 278 14.21 -11.24 26.16
CA LYS A 278 15.48 -10.61 26.56
C LYS A 278 15.91 -9.58 25.53
N PRO A 279 15.61 -8.29 25.73
CA PRO A 279 16.06 -7.27 24.81
C PRO A 279 17.56 -7.05 25.02
N GLN A 280 18.29 -6.85 23.92
CA GLN A 280 19.70 -6.54 23.95
C GLN A 280 19.95 -5.38 23.00
N SER A 281 20.81 -4.45 23.40
CA SER A 281 21.30 -3.44 22.47
C SER A 281 22.20 -4.11 21.42
N LEU A 282 22.23 -3.53 20.21
CA LEU A 282 23.14 -3.97 19.17
C LEU A 282 24.59 -3.95 19.66
N ARG A 283 24.98 -2.93 20.44
CA ARG A 283 26.31 -2.82 21.02
C ARG A 283 26.62 -3.98 21.98
N SER A 284 25.68 -4.36 22.84
CA SER A 284 25.88 -5.51 23.72
C SER A 284 26.06 -6.81 22.94
N HIS A 285 25.35 -6.96 21.82
CA HIS A 285 25.44 -8.14 20.96
C HIS A 285 26.76 -8.21 20.17
N LEU A 286 27.30 -7.06 19.77
CA LEU A 286 28.57 -6.99 19.05
C LEU A 286 29.81 -7.11 19.95
N LEU A 287 29.66 -6.87 21.25
CA LEU A 287 30.75 -6.94 22.24
C LEU A 287 30.77 -8.25 23.04
N SER A 288 29.81 -9.15 22.80
CA SER A 288 29.73 -10.49 23.40
C SER A 288 30.32 -11.55 22.47
#